data_AF-A0AA88M3F2-F1
#
_entry.id   AF-A0AA88M3F2-F1
#
_cell.length_a   1.000
_cell.length_b   1.000
_cell.length_c   1.000
_cell.angle_alpha   90.00
_cell.angle_beta   90.00
_cell.angle_gamma   90.00
#
_symmetry.space_group_name_H-M   'P 1'
#
loop_
_entity.id
_entity.type
_entity.pdbx_description
1 polymer ?
#
loop_
_entity_poly.entity_id
_entity_poly.type
_entity_poly.pdbx_seq_one_letter_code
_entity_poly.pdbx_strand_id
1 'polypeptide(L)'
;MRLVEESVELYKVNSNQSSLQLPNLKPDKKYEVWISANTIAGEGNRTYTFFTTAPSGISFPLTLLRLSIMCCLMAKKIKWINIPDPINSSSFKQLSNQVRKKNVICQ
;
A
#
# COMPACT_ATOMS: atom_id res chain seq x y z
N MET A 1 5.64 28.70 24.28
CA MET A 1 6.40 28.61 23.00
C MET A 1 7.41 27.48 23.14
N ARG A 2 7.23 26.38 22.40
CA ARG A 2 8.16 25.25 22.42
C ARG A 2 9.20 25.54 21.34
N LEU A 3 10.42 25.91 21.73
CA LEU A 3 11.53 26.05 20.79
C LEU A 3 11.77 24.65 20.22
N VAL A 4 11.43 24.46 18.95
CA VAL A 4 11.82 23.25 18.21
C VAL A 4 13.31 23.38 18.06
N GLU A 5 14.05 22.58 18.83
CA GLU A 5 15.49 22.48 18.74
C GLU A 5 15.83 21.90 17.36
N GLU A 6 16.11 22.80 16.43
CA GLU A 6 16.50 22.46 15.08
C GLU A 6 17.93 21.89 15.16
N SER A 7 18.03 20.56 15.13
CA SER A 7 19.32 19.88 15.18
C SER A 7 20.09 20.16 13.89
N VAL A 8 21.10 21.02 13.97
CA VAL A 8 22.02 21.30 12.86
C VAL A 8 23.05 20.17 12.78
N GLU A 9 23.14 19.49 11.64
CA GLU A 9 24.15 18.48 11.37
C GLU A 9 25.31 19.07 10.54
N LEU A 10 26.55 18.84 11.00
CA LEU A 10 27.76 19.31 10.32
C LEU A 10 28.48 18.16 9.61
N TYR A 11 28.73 18.32 8.32
CA TYR A 11 29.45 17.35 7.50
C TYR A 11 30.75 17.98 6.98
N LYS A 12 31.89 17.33 7.26
CA LYS A 12 33.18 17.70 6.67
C LYS A 12 33.41 16.89 5.40
N VAL A 13 33.60 17.59 4.29
CA VAL A 13 33.80 17.00 2.96
C VAL A 13 35.20 17.33 2.47
N ASN A 14 35.85 16.40 1.78
CA ASN A 14 37.18 16.63 1.21
C ASN A 14 37.07 17.59 0.01
N SER A 15 38.09 18.42 -0.22
CA SER A 15 38.10 19.43 -1.29
C SER A 15 38.05 18.83 -2.70
N ASN A 16 38.39 17.55 -2.85
CA ASN A 16 38.29 16.83 -4.12
C ASN A 16 36.88 16.27 -4.41
N GLN A 17 35.95 16.36 -3.47
CA GLN A 17 34.57 15.91 -3.62
C GLN A 17 33.66 17.11 -3.84
N SER A 18 32.92 17.12 -4.95
CA SER A 18 31.92 18.14 -5.28
C SER A 18 30.50 17.75 -4.89
N SER A 19 30.30 16.53 -4.37
CA SER A 19 29.00 16.01 -3.98
C SER A 19 29.08 15.22 -2.66
N LEU A 20 28.00 15.31 -1.88
CA LEU A 20 27.81 14.58 -0.63
C LEU A 20 26.38 14.03 -0.60
N GLN A 21 26.23 12.76 -0.24
CA GLN A 21 24.92 12.16 0.00
C GLN A 21 24.60 12.23 1.50
N LEU A 22 23.46 12.84 1.83
CA LEU A 22 22.97 12.96 3.20
C LEU A 22 22.08 11.76 3.56
N PRO A 23 22.49 10.89 4.50
CA PRO A 23 21.69 9.74 4.91
C PRO A 23 20.59 10.14 5.91
N ASN A 24 19.59 9.26 6.08
CA ASN A 24 18.62 9.31 7.19
C ASN A 24 17.77 10.59 7.32
N LEU A 25 17.60 11.34 6.23
CA LEU A 25 16.67 12.47 6.22
C LEU A 25 15.22 11.98 6.36
N LYS A 26 14.41 12.75 7.09
CA LYS A 26 12.98 12.46 7.23
C LYS A 26 12.29 12.68 5.88
N PRO A 27 11.40 11.77 5.48
CA PRO A 27 10.62 11.90 4.24
C PRO A 27 9.66 13.09 4.33
N ASP A 28 9.33 13.67 3.17
CA ASP A 28 8.40 14.80 3.04
C ASP A 28 8.74 15.98 3.96
N LYS A 29 10.03 16.33 4.04
CA LYS A 29 10.53 17.44 4.83
C LYS A 29 11.39 18.38 3.99
N LYS A 30 11.18 19.68 4.21
CA LYS A 30 12.03 20.75 3.67
C LYS A 30 13.23 20.94 4.58
N TYR A 31 14.41 20.97 3.99
CA TYR A 31 15.68 21.21 4.65
C TYR A 31 16.32 22.47 4.10
N GLU A 32 16.94 23.24 4.99
CA GLU A 32 17.89 24.30 4.66
C GLU A 32 19.30 23.74 4.84
N VAL A 33 20.16 23.97 3.85
CA VAL A 33 21.57 23.61 3.95
C VAL A 33 22.44 24.77 3.51
N TRP A 34 23.58 24.88 4.18
CA TRP A 34 24.62 25.84 3.87
C TRP A 34 25.93 25.15 3.54
N ILE A 35 26.70 25.72 2.63
CA ILE A 35 28.00 25.20 2.21
C ILE A 35 29.03 26.31 2.35
N SER A 36 30.12 26.04 3.05
CA SER A 36 31.29 26.92 3.11
C SER A 36 32.56 26.16 2.78
N ALA A 37 33.46 26.83 2.06
CA ALA A 37 34.80 26.31 1.82
C ALA A 37 35.70 26.68 3.01
N ASN A 38 36.40 25.72 3.58
CA ASN A 38 37.38 25.99 4.64
C ASN A 38 38.79 25.92 4.06
N THR A 39 39.58 26.97 4.28
CA THR A 39 40.95 27.10 3.78
C THR A 39 41.90 27.41 4.92
N ILE A 40 43.20 27.51 4.63
CA ILE A 40 44.22 27.92 5.60
C ILE A 40 43.94 29.34 6.13
N ALA A 41 43.28 30.19 5.32
CA ALA A 41 42.87 31.53 5.70
C ALA A 41 41.54 31.56 6.51
N GLY A 42 40.88 30.41 6.68
CA GLY A 42 39.63 30.27 7.42
C GLY A 42 38.43 29.87 6.55
N GLU A 43 37.24 30.01 7.15
CA GLU A 43 35.95 29.73 6.52
C GLU A 43 35.57 30.82 5.52
N GLY A 44 35.29 30.42 4.29
CA GLY A 44 34.77 31.28 3.23
C GLY A 44 33.29 31.59 3.39
N ASN A 45 32.74 32.30 2.41
CA ASN A 45 31.32 32.67 2.43
C ASN A 45 30.41 31.44 2.37
N ARG A 46 29.26 31.51 3.05
CA ARG A 46 28.25 30.46 3.08
C ARG A 46 27.27 30.64 1.94
N THR A 47 27.06 29.56 1.19
CA THR A 47 26.02 29.47 0.16
C THR A 47 24.85 28.67 0.73
N TYR A 48 23.66 29.27 0.75
CA TYR A 48 22.44 28.66 1.28
C TYR A 48 21.60 28.07 0.15
N THR A 49 21.00 26.92 0.39
CA THR A 49 20.04 26.31 -0.52
C THR A 49 18.99 25.50 0.24
N PHE A 50 17.86 25.26 -0.39
CA PHE A 50 16.74 24.53 0.17
C PHE A 50 16.38 23.38 -0.72
N PHE A 51 16.08 22.23 -0.12
CA PHE A 51 15.54 21.09 -0.86
C PHE A 51 14.47 20.37 -0.02
N THR A 52 13.65 19.58 -0.70
CA THR A 52 12.61 18.78 -0.06
C THR A 52 12.87 17.31 -0.35
N THR A 53 12.77 16.47 0.67
CA THR A 53 12.91 15.01 0.52
C THR A 53 11.67 14.40 -0.12
N ALA A 54 11.86 13.31 -0.84
CA ALA A 54 10.76 12.56 -1.43
C ALA A 54 9.79 12.05 -0.34
N PRO A 55 8.49 11.89 -0.66
CA PRO A 55 7.54 11.25 0.24
C PRO A 55 7.98 9.80 0.49
N SER A 56 7.80 9.31 1.73
CA SER A 56 8.03 7.91 2.02
C SER A 56 7.06 7.07 1.21
N GLY A 57 7.58 6.13 0.43
CA GLY A 57 6.75 5.14 -0.27
C GLY A 57 5.76 4.51 0.70
N ILE A 58 4.52 4.30 0.24
CA ILE A 58 3.45 3.70 1.01
C ILE A 58 3.95 2.33 1.50
N SER A 59 4.38 2.26 2.76
CA SER A 59 4.64 1.00 3.44
C SER A 59 3.28 0.38 3.70
N PHE A 60 2.74 -0.33 2.71
CA PHE A 60 1.54 -1.14 2.91
C PHE A 60 1.81 -2.06 4.10
N PRO A 61 1.06 -1.94 5.21
CA PRO A 61 1.31 -2.80 6.34
C PRO A 61 0.92 -4.23 5.91
N LEU A 62 1.92 -5.13 5.89
CA LEU A 62 1.77 -6.57 5.60
C LEU A 62 0.73 -7.27 6.50
N THR A 63 0.18 -6.57 7.48
CA THR A 63 -0.87 -7.02 8.38
C THR A 63 -2.24 -7.18 7.69
N LEU A 64 -2.55 -6.39 6.66
CA LEU A 64 -3.84 -6.51 5.93
C LEU A 64 -3.91 -7.78 5.07
N LEU A 65 -2.76 -8.26 4.58
CA LEU A 65 -2.67 -9.49 3.80
C LEU A 65 -2.98 -10.73 4.64
N ARG A 66 -2.60 -10.73 5.92
CA ARG A 66 -2.86 -11.86 6.83
C ARG A 66 -4.34 -12.00 7.21
N LEU A 67 -5.06 -10.88 7.33
CA LEU A 67 -6.48 -10.91 7.69
C LEU A 67 -7.35 -11.47 6.56
N SER A 68 -7.01 -11.15 5.31
CA SER A 68 -7.68 -11.68 4.11
C SER A 68 -7.54 -13.20 3.99
N ILE A 69 -6.31 -13.72 4.17
CA ILE A 69 -6.02 -15.15 4.06
C ILE A 69 -6.72 -15.96 5.16
N MET A 70 -6.82 -15.43 6.38
CA MET A 70 -7.55 -16.09 7.47
C MET A 70 -9.08 -16.06 7.27
N CYS A 71 -9.63 -15.00 6.70
CA CYS A 71 -11.05 -14.91 6.39
C CYS A 71 -11.48 -15.99 5.36
N CYS A 72 -10.66 -16.23 4.33
CA CYS A 72 -10.94 -17.24 3.30
C CYS A 72 -10.95 -18.68 3.84
N LEU A 73 -10.17 -18.98 4.88
CA LEU A 73 -10.10 -20.33 5.46
C LEU A 73 -11.29 -20.62 6.38
N MET A 74 -11.84 -19.61 7.06
CA MET A 74 -13.04 -19.75 7.89
C MET A 74 -14.33 -19.88 7.08
N ALA A 75 -14.37 -19.38 5.84
CA ALA A 75 -15.52 -19.46 4.94
C ALA A 75 -15.72 -20.84 4.26
N LYS A 76 -14.75 -21.76 4.36
CA LYS A 76 -14.79 -23.07 3.68
C LYS A 76 -15.54 -24.19 4.40
N LYS A 77 -16.40 -23.89 5.39
CA LYS A 77 -17.43 -24.84 5.84
C LYS A 77 -18.70 -24.68 4.98
N ILE A 78 -18.58 -25.04 3.70
CA ILE A 78 -19.72 -25.17 2.80
C ILE A 78 -20.49 -26.42 3.28
N LYS A 79 -21.64 -26.20 3.92
CA LYS A 79 -22.60 -27.27 4.20
C LYS A 79 -22.99 -27.89 2.88
N TRP A 80 -22.73 -29.19 2.72
CA TRP A 80 -23.37 -30.00 1.70
C TRP A 80 -24.87 -29.94 1.93
N ILE A 81 -25.56 -29.09 1.16
CA ILE A 81 -27.00 -29.13 1.04
C ILE A 81 -27.31 -30.47 0.41
N ASN A 82 -27.97 -31.36 1.15
CA ASN A 82 -28.57 -32.56 0.60
C ASN A 82 -29.56 -32.11 -0.48
N ILE A 83 -29.13 -32.15 -1.74
CA ILE A 83 -30.00 -31.95 -2.90
C ILE A 83 -30.92 -33.18 -2.92
N PRO A 84 -32.23 -33.04 -2.63
CA PRO A 84 -33.12 -34.18 -2.74
C PRO A 84 -33.26 -34.53 -4.22
N ASP A 85 -33.30 -35.84 -4.52
CA ASP A 85 -33.39 -36.32 -5.90
C ASP A 85 -34.51 -35.59 -6.68
N PRO A 86 -34.21 -35.08 -7.89
CA PRO A 86 -35.13 -34.21 -8.63
C PRO A 86 -36.48 -34.89 -8.95
N ILE A 87 -36.50 -36.23 -8.94
CA ILE A 87 -37.63 -37.07 -9.34
C ILE A 87 -38.80 -37.06 -8.32
N ASN A 88 -38.56 -36.73 -7.04
CA ASN A 88 -39.64 -36.73 -6.03
C ASN A 88 -40.13 -35.33 -5.62
N SER A 89 -39.58 -34.26 -6.22
CA SER A 89 -40.04 -32.92 -5.89
C SER A 89 -41.35 -32.60 -6.62
N SER A 90 -42.33 -32.08 -5.87
CA SER A 90 -43.63 -31.65 -6.43
C SER A 90 -43.46 -30.60 -7.54
N SER A 91 -42.41 -29.77 -7.41
CA SER A 91 -42.03 -28.74 -8.37
C SER A 91 -41.68 -29.30 -9.77
N PHE A 92 -41.00 -30.44 -9.84
CA PHE A 92 -40.66 -31.06 -11.14
C PHE A 92 -41.85 -31.77 -11.79
N LYS A 93 -42.77 -32.35 -11.00
CA LYS A 93 -44.03 -32.93 -11.53
C LYS A 93 -44.90 -31.87 -12.21
N GLN A 94 -44.90 -30.64 -11.70
CA GLN A 94 -45.63 -29.53 -12.28
C GLN A 94 -45.04 -29.11 -13.64
N LEU A 95 -43.71 -29.07 -13.75
CA LEU A 95 -43.00 -28.75 -14.99
C LEU A 95 -43.21 -29.83 -16.06
N SER A 96 -43.11 -31.11 -15.70
CA SER A 96 -43.32 -32.22 -16.66
C SER A 96 -44.75 -32.28 -17.18
N ASN A 97 -45.75 -32.00 -16.33
CA ASN A 97 -47.15 -31.95 -16.74
C ASN A 97 -47.45 -30.77 -17.66
N GLN A 98 -46.78 -29.63 -17.47
CA GLN A 98 -46.87 -28.47 -18.36
C GLN A 98 -46.26 -28.75 -19.74
N VAL A 99 -45.10 -29.42 -19.79
CA VAL A 99 -44.46 -29.83 -21.05
C VAL A 99 -45.31 -30.86 -21.81
N ARG A 100 -45.89 -31.83 -21.09
CA ARG A 100 -46.77 -32.84 -21.70
C ARG A 100 -48.07 -32.23 -22.25
N LYS A 101 -48.65 -31.23 -21.57
CA LYS A 101 -49.83 -30.50 -22.08
C LYS A 101 -49.52 -29.65 -23.31
N LYS A 102 -48.33 -29.03 -23.39
CA LYS A 102 -47.93 -28.22 -24.55
C LYS A 102 -47.75 -29.08 -25.81
N ASN A 103 -47.26 -30.31 -25.68
CA ASN A 103 -47.07 -31.22 -26.83
C ASN A 103 -48.36 -31.83 -27.38
N VAL A 104 -49.51 -31.69 -26.71
CA VAL A 104 -50.81 -32.22 -27.18
C VAL A 104 -51.62 -31.18 -27.95
N ILE A 105 -51.23 -29.90 -27.92
CA ILE A 105 -51.98 -28.80 -28.56
C ILE A 105 -51.45 -28.49 -29.98
N CYS A 106 -50.35 -29.14 -30.40
CA CYS A 106 -49.80 -29.04 -31.75
C CYS A 106 -49.77 -30.41 -32.43
N GLN A 107 -50.94 -31.00 -32.66
CA GLN A 107 -51.17 -32.07 -33.66
C GLN A 107 -52.57 -31.92 -34.23
#